data_AF-A0ABD1MDL5-F1
#
_entry.id   AF-A0ABD1MDL5-F1
#
_cell.length_a   1.000
_cell.length_b   1.000
_cell.length_c   1.000
_cell.angle_alpha   90.00
_cell.angle_beta   90.00
_cell.angle_gamma   90.00
#
_symmetry.space_group_name_H-M   'P 1'
#
loop_
_entity.id
_entity.type
_entity.pdbx_description
1 polymer ?
#
loop_
_entity_poly.entity_id
_entity_poly.type
_entity_poly.pdbx_seq_one_letter_code
_entity_poly.pdbx_strand_id
1 'polypeptide(L)'
;MGKRLMGVLILILLLALIGWSLSVDTESKVPAVYLFGDSTLDVGTNNFLIDSKARADKKFYGIDFLNQEPTGRFSNDYNTADSIGINFNLAAG
;
A
#
# COMPACT_ATOMS: atom_id res chain seq x y z
N MET A 1 3.18 -18.18 -49.59
CA MET A 1 2.36 -18.32 -48.36
C MET A 1 0.90 -18.51 -48.79
N GLY A 2 0.25 -19.64 -48.51
CA GLY A 2 -1.12 -19.89 -49.00
C GLY A 2 -2.14 -18.92 -48.39
N LYS A 3 -3.15 -18.48 -49.15
CA LYS A 3 -4.22 -17.54 -48.69
C LYS A 3 -4.87 -17.97 -47.37
N ARG A 4 -4.96 -19.29 -47.12
CA ARG A 4 -5.45 -19.88 -45.86
C ARG A 4 -4.54 -19.60 -44.67
N LEU A 5 -3.23 -19.71 -44.84
CA LEU A 5 -2.24 -19.42 -43.79
C LEU A 5 -2.24 -17.93 -43.40
N MET A 6 -2.41 -17.05 -44.39
CA MET A 6 -2.53 -15.62 -44.16
C MET A 6 -3.80 -15.25 -43.37
N GLY A 7 -4.94 -15.90 -43.68
CA GLY A 7 -6.18 -15.71 -42.92
C GLY A 7 -6.08 -16.14 -41.46
N VAL A 8 -5.39 -17.25 -41.18
CA VAL A 8 -5.16 -17.74 -39.80
C VAL A 8 -4.29 -16.75 -39.01
N LEU A 9 -3.24 -16.21 -39.61
CA LEU A 9 -2.38 -15.22 -38.95
C LEU A 9 -3.12 -13.92 -38.62
N ILE A 10 -3.98 -13.45 -39.52
CA ILE A 10 -4.82 -12.26 -39.28
C ILE A 10 -5.79 -12.52 -38.14
N LEU A 11 -6.41 -13.71 -38.08
CA LEU A 11 -7.30 -14.07 -36.98
C LEU A 11 -6.59 -14.11 -35.63
N ILE A 12 -5.39 -14.71 -35.57
CA ILE A 12 -4.57 -14.73 -34.35
C ILE A 12 -4.24 -13.32 -33.88
N LEU A 13 -3.85 -12.44 -34.82
CA LEU A 13 -3.56 -11.04 -34.51
C LEU A 13 -4.79 -10.31 -33.96
N LEU A 14 -5.96 -10.49 -34.58
CA LEU A 14 -7.21 -9.88 -34.11
C LEU A 14 -7.60 -10.38 -32.72
N LEU A 15 -7.44 -11.67 -32.44
CA LEU A 15 -7.71 -12.24 -31.11
C LEU A 15 -6.74 -11.72 -30.06
N ALA A 16 -5.46 -11.55 -30.40
CA ALA A 16 -4.46 -10.98 -29.50
C ALA A 16 -4.78 -9.51 -29.16
N LEU A 17 -5.22 -8.72 -30.16
CA LEU A 17 -5.62 -7.33 -29.96
C LEU A 17 -6.87 -7.21 -29.08
N ILE A 18 -7.86 -8.07 -29.30
CA ILE A 18 -9.07 -8.12 -28.45
C ILE A 18 -8.70 -8.52 -27.02
N GLY A 19 -7.86 -9.54 -26.84
CA GLY A 19 -7.37 -9.97 -25.53
C GLY A 19 -6.65 -8.85 -24.77
N TRP A 20 -5.83 -8.06 -25.48
CA TRP A 20 -5.17 -6.89 -24.90
C TRP A 20 -6.18 -5.82 -24.44
N SER A 21 -7.17 -5.49 -25.27
CA SER A 21 -8.20 -4.49 -24.93
C SER A 21 -9.12 -4.90 -23.78
N LEU A 22 -9.29 -6.21 -23.54
CA LEU A 22 -10.07 -6.74 -22.43
C LEU A 22 -9.30 -6.81 -21.11
N SER A 23 -8.01 -6.46 -21.11
CA SER A 23 -7.19 -6.31 -19.91
C SER A 23 -7.67 -5.08 -19.14
N VAL A 24 -8.74 -5.24 -18.36
CA VAL A 24 -9.15 -4.25 -17.37
C VAL A 24 -8.17 -4.37 -16.22
N ASP A 25 -7.43 -3.30 -15.97
CA ASP A 25 -6.66 -3.16 -14.74
C ASP A 25 -7.65 -2.99 -13.59
N THR A 26 -7.93 -4.08 -12.88
CA THR A 26 -8.82 -4.08 -11.71
C THR A 26 -8.08 -3.68 -10.44
N GLU A 27 -7.01 -2.91 -10.55
CA GLU A 27 -6.34 -2.38 -9.37
C GLU A 27 -7.29 -1.38 -8.71
N SER A 28 -7.90 -1.80 -7.61
CA SER A 28 -8.74 -0.95 -6.77
C SER A 28 -7.87 0.22 -6.31
N LYS A 29 -8.10 1.40 -6.91
CA LYS A 29 -7.41 2.62 -6.50
C LYS A 29 -7.95 3.04 -5.12
N VAL A 30 -7.34 2.50 -4.08
CA VAL A 30 -7.56 2.96 -2.71
C VAL A 30 -7.07 4.42 -2.62
N PRO A 31 -7.89 5.37 -2.12
CA PRO A 31 -7.48 6.76 -2.01
C PRO A 31 -6.29 6.89 -1.04
N ALA A 32 -5.22 7.56 -1.50
CA ALA A 32 -4.12 7.91 -0.63
C ALA A 32 -4.54 9.00 0.35
N VAL A 33 -4.17 8.83 1.63
CA VAL A 33 -4.41 9.82 2.68
C VAL A 33 -3.07 10.33 3.20
N TYR A 34 -2.92 11.66 3.20
CA TYR A 34 -1.77 12.34 3.80
C TYR A 34 -2.19 12.90 5.17
N LEU A 35 -1.55 12.40 6.22
CA LEU A 35 -1.83 12.81 7.60
C LEU A 35 -0.72 13.75 8.09
N PHE A 36 -1.11 14.93 8.57
CA PHE A 36 -0.21 15.91 9.16
C PHE A 36 -0.59 16.10 10.62
N GLY A 37 0.38 16.00 11.53
CA GLY A 37 0.14 16.18 12.96
C GLY A 37 1.39 15.99 13.79
N ASP A 38 1.19 15.49 15.01
CA ASP A 38 2.22 15.28 16.02
C ASP A 38 2.43 13.77 16.28
N SER A 39 2.91 13.44 17.49
CA SER A 39 3.13 12.06 17.93
C SER A 39 1.89 11.16 17.78
N THR A 40 0.68 11.72 17.82
CA THR A 40 -0.58 10.97 17.67
C THR A 40 -0.79 10.37 16.28
N LEU A 41 -0.12 10.90 15.27
CA LEU A 41 -0.19 10.45 13.87
C LEU A 41 1.14 9.87 13.35
N ASP A 42 2.20 9.90 14.15
CA ASP A 42 3.49 9.35 13.75
C ASP A 42 3.48 7.81 13.79
N VAL A 43 3.68 7.20 12.62
CA VAL A 43 3.78 5.73 12.43
C VAL A 43 5.23 5.28 12.24
N GLY A 44 6.21 6.11 12.64
CA GLY A 44 7.64 5.85 12.51
C GLY A 44 8.36 6.79 11.56
N THR A 45 7.71 7.85 11.07
CA THR A 45 8.31 8.88 10.22
C THR A 45 9.53 9.51 10.89
N ASN A 46 9.47 9.75 12.21
CA ASN A 46 10.59 10.35 12.94
C ASN A 46 11.86 9.48 12.98
N ASN A 47 11.76 8.16 12.74
CA ASN A 47 12.92 7.27 12.69
C ASN A 47 13.82 7.53 11.47
N PHE A 48 13.29 8.19 10.44
CA PHE A 48 14.02 8.53 9.22
C PHE A 48 14.64 9.94 9.25
N LEU A 49 14.33 10.75 10.27
CA LEU A 49 14.86 12.10 10.42
C LEU A 49 16.18 12.07 11.19
N ILE A 50 17.27 12.52 10.55
CA ILE A 50 18.66 12.42 11.06
C ILE A 50 18.79 12.93 12.50
N ASP A 51 18.24 14.10 12.81
CA ASP A 51 18.39 14.77 14.12
C ASP A 51 17.11 14.75 14.98
N SER A 52 16.14 13.91 14.66
CA SER A 52 14.91 13.84 15.48
C SER A 52 15.20 13.23 16.85
N LYS A 53 14.91 14.00 17.90
CA LYS A 53 14.93 13.55 19.31
C LYS A 53 13.61 12.95 19.75
N ALA A 54 12.52 13.24 19.03
CA ALA A 54 11.20 12.71 19.31
C ALA A 54 11.02 11.42 18.50
N ARG A 55 11.46 10.29 19.05
CA ARG A 55 11.30 8.96 18.42
C ARG A 55 10.57 8.01 19.36
N ALA A 56 9.66 7.23 18.81
CA ALA A 56 8.98 6.14 19.52
C ALA A 56 9.73 4.81 19.32
N ASP A 57 11.00 4.80 19.71
CA ASP A 57 11.96 3.71 19.53
C ASP A 57 12.38 3.05 20.87
N LYS A 58 11.57 3.28 21.91
CA LYS A 58 11.80 2.76 23.27
C LYS A 58 10.91 1.57 23.56
N LYS A 59 11.39 0.67 24.42
CA LYS A 59 10.76 -0.63 24.75
C LYS A 59 9.30 -0.53 25.22
N PHE A 60 8.88 0.59 25.80
CA PHE A 60 7.49 0.75 26.25
C PHE A 60 6.52 1.13 25.12
N TYR A 61 7.01 1.47 23.93
CA TYR A 61 6.18 1.61 22.73
C TYR A 61 6.05 0.25 22.03
N GLY A 62 4.85 -0.04 21.54
CA GLY A 62 4.56 -1.28 20.83
C GLY A 62 4.37 -2.54 21.69
N ILE A 63 4.26 -2.40 23.01
CA ILE A 63 4.16 -3.54 23.94
C ILE A 63 2.90 -4.38 23.80
N ASP A 64 1.84 -3.84 23.19
CA ASP A 64 0.58 -4.55 22.97
C ASP A 64 0.53 -5.23 21.58
N PHE A 65 1.50 -4.95 20.69
CA PHE A 65 1.67 -5.73 19.45
C PHE A 65 2.20 -7.14 19.73
N LEU A 66 1.92 -8.08 18.82
CA LEU A 66 2.34 -9.48 18.95
C LEU A 66 3.86 -9.66 19.13
N ASN A 67 4.66 -8.81 18.47
CA ASN A 67 6.12 -8.83 18.57
C ASN A 67 6.66 -8.06 19.79
N GLN A 68 5.85 -7.21 20.43
CA GLN A 68 6.23 -6.39 21.60
C GLN A 68 7.48 -5.53 21.37
N GLU A 69 7.69 -5.07 20.12
CA GLU A 69 8.85 -4.27 19.73
C GLU A 69 8.43 -2.83 19.37
N PRO A 70 9.32 -1.83 19.51
CA PRO A 70 9.02 -0.46 19.12
C PRO A 70 8.69 -0.37 17.62
N THR A 71 7.49 0.12 17.30
CA THR A 71 7.01 0.21 15.91
C THR A 71 7.17 1.61 15.29
N GLY A 72 7.67 2.58 16.05
CA GLY A 72 7.72 3.98 15.66
C GLY A 72 6.43 4.76 15.96
N ARG A 73 5.41 4.12 16.54
CA ARG A 73 4.19 4.77 17.05
C ARG A 73 4.36 5.17 18.51
N PHE A 74 3.97 6.40 18.87
CA PHE A 74 3.94 6.86 20.27
C PHE A 74 2.76 6.27 21.05
N SER A 75 2.63 4.94 21.02
CA SER A 75 1.55 4.16 21.61
C SER A 75 2.02 2.73 21.88
N ASN A 76 1.27 1.99 22.69
CA ASN A 76 1.52 0.57 22.92
C ASN A 76 1.09 -0.31 21.75
N ASP A 77 0.16 0.19 20.92
CA ASP A 77 -0.40 -0.48 19.74
C ASP A 77 -0.63 0.56 18.62
N TYR A 78 -1.62 0.34 17.76
CA TYR A 78 -2.14 1.29 16.79
C TYR A 78 -2.45 2.67 17.38
N ASN A 79 -2.08 3.72 16.64
CA ASN A 79 -2.40 5.11 16.95
C ASN A 79 -3.60 5.59 16.10
N THR A 80 -3.85 6.90 16.12
CA THR A 80 -4.96 7.50 15.36
C THR A 80 -4.78 7.35 13.85
N ALA A 81 -3.55 7.41 13.33
CA ALA A 81 -3.29 7.21 11.90
C ALA A 81 -3.64 5.79 11.45
N ASP A 82 -3.31 4.78 12.26
CA ASP A 82 -3.72 3.40 11.98
C ASP A 82 -5.24 3.24 12.06
N SER A 83 -5.88 3.86 13.05
CA SER A 83 -7.34 3.82 13.20
C SER A 83 -8.04 4.40 11.97
N ILE A 84 -7.52 5.49 11.41
CA ILE A 84 -8.00 6.04 10.13
C ILE A 84 -7.79 5.02 9.00
N GLY A 85 -6.58 4.45 8.88
CA GLY A 85 -6.27 3.45 7.87
C GLY A 85 -7.19 2.22 7.91
N ILE A 86 -7.46 1.70 9.11
CA ILE A 86 -8.34 0.55 9.33
C ILE A 86 -9.80 0.91 9.05
N ASN A 87 -10.30 2.02 9.60
CA ASN A 87 -11.71 2.41 9.47
C ASN A 87 -12.11 2.75 8.03
N PHE A 88 -11.19 3.27 7.23
CA PHE A 88 -11.41 3.55 5.81
C PHE A 88 -10.92 2.44 4.88
N ASN A 89 -10.49 1.29 5.43
CA ASN A 89 -9.98 0.13 4.69
C ASN A 89 -8.87 0.50 3.68
N LEU A 90 -7.95 1.37 4.10
CA LEU A 90 -6.88 1.90 3.25
C LEU A 90 -5.68 0.96 3.11
N ALA A 91 -5.55 -0.03 4.00
CA ALA A 91 -4.43 -0.97 4.03
C ALA A 91 -4.71 -2.30 3.29
N ALA A 92 -5.89 -2.45 2.69
CA ALA A 92 -6.35 -3.69 2.04
C ALA A 92 -6.22 -3.68 0.50
N GLY A 93 -5.38 -2.79 -0.05
CA GLY A 93 -5.01 -2.75 -1.46
C GLY A 93 -3.83 -3.66 -1.76
#